data_AF-A0A2J8QKX2-F1
#
_entry.id   AF-A0A2J8QKX2-F1
#
_cell.length_a   1.000
_cell.length_b   1.000
_cell.length_c   1.000
_cell.angle_alpha   90.00
_cell.angle_beta   90.00
_cell.angle_gamma   90.00
#
_symmetry.space_group_name_H-M   'P 1'
#
loop_
_entity.id
_entity.type
_entity.pdbx_description
1 polymer ?
#
loop_
_entity_poly.entity_id
_entity_poly.type
_entity_poly.pdbx_seq_one_letter_code
_entity_poly.pdbx_strand_id
1 'polypeptide(L)'
;MNLHHPGVVNLECMFETPERVFVVMEKLHGDMLEMILSSEKGRLPEHITKFLITQILVALRHLHFKNIVHCDLKPENVLLASADPFPQVKLCDFGFARIIGEKSFRRSVVGTPAYLAPEVLRNKGYNRSLDMWSVGVIIYVSLSGTFPFNEDEDIHDQIQNAAFMYPPNPWKEISHEDVDLYNIIPISWGA
;
A
#
# COMPACT_ATOMS: atom_id res chain seq x y z
N MET A 1 -3.63 10.88 -20.49
CA MET A 1 -4.66 10.87 -19.43
C MET A 1 -4.22 11.87 -18.37
N ASN A 2 -5.08 12.78 -17.91
CA ASN A 2 -4.75 13.63 -16.77
C ASN A 2 -5.01 12.84 -15.48
N LEU A 3 -3.96 12.64 -14.68
CA LEU A 3 -3.94 11.85 -13.44
C LEU A 3 -3.92 12.75 -12.19
N HIS A 4 -4.35 14.00 -12.32
CA HIS A 4 -4.36 14.96 -11.24
C HIS A 4 -5.36 14.59 -10.14
N HIS A 5 -4.85 14.29 -8.94
CA HIS A 5 -5.61 13.99 -7.73
C HIS A 5 -4.77 14.40 -6.51
N PRO A 6 -5.37 14.99 -5.45
CA PRO A 6 -4.60 15.44 -4.27
C PRO A 6 -3.84 14.31 -3.57
N GLY A 7 -4.34 13.08 -3.67
CA GLY A 7 -3.72 11.88 -3.13
C GLY A 7 -2.72 11.16 -4.04
N VAL A 8 -2.31 11.76 -5.16
CA VAL A 8 -1.28 11.20 -6.05
C VAL A 8 -0.21 12.25 -6.31
N VAL A 9 1.05 11.83 -6.33
CA VAL A 9 2.18 12.73 -6.59
C VAL A 9 2.04 13.42 -7.96
N ASN A 10 2.27 14.73 -7.98
CA ASN A 10 2.25 15.53 -9.17
C ASN A 10 3.56 15.37 -9.95
N LEU A 11 3.44 14.97 -11.21
CA LEU A 11 4.53 15.00 -12.17
C LEU A 11 4.65 16.43 -12.71
N GLU A 12 5.73 17.13 -12.38
CA GLU A 12 5.96 18.50 -12.83
C GLU A 12 6.50 18.52 -14.27
N CYS A 13 7.52 17.71 -14.54
CA CYS A 13 8.04 17.54 -15.90
C CYS A 13 8.85 16.25 -16.04
N MET A 14 9.13 15.88 -17.29
CA MET A 14 9.98 14.76 -17.65
C MET A 14 11.01 15.24 -18.68
N PHE A 15 12.27 14.87 -18.47
CA PHE A 15 13.34 15.09 -19.43
C PHE A 15 13.90 13.75 -19.87
N GLU A 16 14.30 13.67 -21.14
CA GLU A 16 14.90 12.49 -21.71
C GLU A 16 16.22 12.87 -22.37
N THR A 17 17.27 12.10 -22.07
CA THR A 17 18.53 12.07 -22.80
C THR A 17 18.64 10.71 -23.50
N PRO A 18 19.58 10.53 -24.45
CA PRO A 18 19.73 9.24 -25.12
C PRO A 18 19.98 8.06 -24.16
N GLU A 19 20.54 8.30 -22.98
CA GLU A 19 20.89 7.28 -21.98
C GLU A 19 19.97 7.25 -20.75
N ARG A 20 19.19 8.29 -20.48
CA ARG A 20 18.49 8.47 -19.19
C ARG A 20 17.16 9.19 -19.33
N VAL A 21 16.22 8.82 -18.45
CA VAL A 21 14.98 9.58 -18.22
C VAL A 21 15.05 10.20 -16.83
N PHE A 22 14.74 11.49 -16.74
CA PHE A 22 14.62 12.25 -15.50
C PHE A 22 13.15 12.60 -15.29
N VAL A 23 12.63 12.20 -14.13
CA VAL A 23 11.24 12.43 -13.73
C VAL A 23 11.25 13.43 -12.58
N VAL A 24 10.73 14.63 -12.79
CA VAL A 24 10.66 15.68 -11.78
C VAL A 24 9.25 15.70 -11.20
N MET A 25 9.17 15.52 -9.89
CA MET A 25 7.93 15.44 -9.13
C MET A 25 7.95 16.47 -8.00
N GLU A 26 6.78 16.81 -7.48
CA GLU A 26 6.67 17.64 -6.29
C GLU A 26 7.49 17.05 -5.12
N LYS A 27 8.07 17.92 -4.29
CA LYS A 27 8.82 17.51 -3.10
C LYS A 27 7.89 17.30 -1.91
N LEU A 28 7.99 16.13 -1.26
CA LEU A 28 7.26 15.78 -0.05
C LEU A 28 8.19 15.75 1.16
N HIS A 29 7.63 15.67 2.36
CA HIS A 29 8.37 15.73 3.62
C HIS A 29 9.12 14.43 3.93
N GLY A 30 8.44 13.30 3.77
CA GLY A 30 8.94 11.96 4.05
C GLY A 30 7.89 10.92 3.65
N ASP A 31 8.06 9.69 4.09
CA ASP A 31 7.13 8.59 3.80
C ASP A 31 6.47 8.00 5.05
N MET A 32 5.47 7.15 4.83
CA MET A 32 4.71 6.54 5.91
C MET A 32 5.53 5.51 6.69
N LEU A 33 6.57 4.88 6.10
CA LEU A 33 7.45 3.98 6.83
C LEU A 33 8.27 4.75 7.87
N GLU A 34 8.87 5.87 7.47
CA GLU A 34 9.59 6.78 8.38
C GLU A 34 8.69 7.26 9.53
N MET A 35 7.42 7.57 9.24
CA MET A 35 6.43 7.95 10.25
C MET A 35 6.13 6.81 11.25
N ILE A 36 6.01 5.56 10.77
CA ILE A 36 5.81 4.38 11.62
C ILE A 36 7.03 4.15 12.52
N LEU A 37 8.23 4.17 11.93
CA LEU A 37 9.49 3.87 12.63
C LEU A 37 9.90 4.95 13.63
N SER A 38 9.51 6.20 13.39
CA SER A 38 9.78 7.32 14.31
C SER A 38 8.78 7.43 15.47
N SER A 39 7.68 6.68 15.42
CA SER A 39 6.74 6.58 16.55
C SER A 39 7.39 5.89 17.76
N GLU A 40 7.13 6.39 18.96
CA GLU A 40 7.68 5.84 20.22
C GLU A 40 7.44 4.33 20.39
N LYS A 41 6.29 3.84 19.91
CA LYS A 41 5.92 2.42 19.98
C LYS A 41 6.34 1.60 18.76
N GLY A 42 6.98 2.21 17.76
CA GLY A 42 7.25 1.59 16.45
C GLY A 42 5.98 1.24 15.67
N ARG A 43 4.85 1.85 16.02
CA ARG A 43 3.53 1.69 15.40
C ARG A 43 2.70 2.95 15.57
N LEU A 44 1.71 3.14 14.71
CA LEU A 44 0.83 4.30 14.71
C LEU A 44 -0.40 4.08 15.60
N PRO A 45 -0.92 5.14 16.24
CA PRO A 45 -2.23 5.10 16.88
C PRO A 45 -3.35 4.85 15.86
N GLU A 46 -4.38 4.10 16.25
CA GLU A 46 -5.51 3.72 15.38
C GLU A 46 -6.14 4.90 14.64
N HIS A 47 -6.39 6.02 15.33
CA HIS A 47 -7.00 7.20 14.74
C HIS A 47 -6.12 7.85 13.65
N ILE A 48 -4.79 7.80 13.80
CA ILE A 48 -3.85 8.27 12.77
C ILE A 48 -3.85 7.29 11.60
N THR A 49 -3.76 5.99 11.87
CA THR A 49 -3.84 4.95 10.83
C THR A 49 -5.13 5.10 10.03
N LYS A 50 -6.28 5.24 10.68
CA LYS A 50 -7.59 5.44 10.03
C LYS A 50 -7.58 6.64 9.09
N PHE A 51 -7.02 7.75 9.54
CA PHE A 51 -6.92 8.97 8.75
C PHE A 51 -6.07 8.78 7.48
N LEU A 52 -4.87 8.18 7.61
CA LEU A 52 -3.97 7.94 6.48
C LEU A 52 -4.57 6.93 5.49
N ILE A 53 -5.11 5.82 5.98
CA ILE A 53 -5.73 4.77 5.17
C ILE A 53 -6.92 5.30 4.38
N THR A 54 -7.75 6.18 4.99
CA THR A 54 -8.87 6.81 4.30
C THR A 54 -8.39 7.59 3.06
N GLN A 55 -7.29 8.34 3.17
CA GLN A 55 -6.74 9.08 2.04
C GLN A 55 -6.16 8.15 0.96
N ILE A 56 -5.48 7.07 1.34
CA ILE A 56 -4.97 6.05 0.43
C ILE A 56 -6.13 5.44 -0.37
N LEU A 57 -7.22 5.07 0.30
CA LEU A 57 -8.41 4.49 -0.34
C LEU A 57 -9.08 5.48 -1.31
N VAL A 58 -9.14 6.76 -0.97
CA VAL A 58 -9.66 7.81 -1.86
C VAL A 58 -8.78 7.94 -3.12
N ALA A 59 -7.45 7.94 -2.97
CA ALA A 59 -6.51 7.97 -4.09
C ALA A 59 -6.61 6.71 -4.97
N LEU A 60 -6.67 5.53 -4.36
CA LEU A 60 -6.87 4.26 -5.06
C LEU A 60 -8.18 4.23 -5.83
N ARG A 61 -9.28 4.71 -5.24
CA ARG A 61 -10.57 4.80 -5.94
C ARG A 61 -10.44 5.62 -7.23
N HIS A 62 -9.69 6.72 -7.19
CA HIS A 62 -9.42 7.54 -8.38
C HIS A 62 -8.63 6.78 -9.45
N LEU A 63 -7.56 6.08 -9.07
CA LEU A 63 -6.75 5.26 -9.98
C LEU A 63 -7.57 4.13 -10.60
N HIS A 64 -8.28 3.37 -9.76
CA HIS A 64 -9.09 2.23 -10.15
C HIS A 64 -10.23 2.62 -11.09
N PHE A 65 -10.85 3.79 -10.89
CA PHE A 65 -11.86 4.33 -11.81
C PHE A 65 -11.30 4.62 -13.21
N LYS A 66 -10.00 4.94 -13.31
CA LYS A 66 -9.26 5.10 -14.56
C LYS A 66 -8.64 3.80 -15.07
N ASN A 67 -9.00 2.65 -14.48
CA ASN A 67 -8.42 1.33 -14.78
C ASN A 67 -6.93 1.20 -14.49
N ILE A 68 -6.39 2.03 -13.59
CA ILE A 68 -4.99 1.98 -13.19
C ILE A 68 -4.89 1.20 -11.88
N VAL A 69 -4.00 0.21 -11.83
CA VAL A 69 -3.62 -0.56 -10.63
C VAL A 69 -2.19 -0.17 -10.28
N HIS A 70 -1.89 0.11 -9.01
CA HIS A 70 -0.57 0.56 -8.58
C HIS A 70 0.45 -0.58 -8.55
N CYS A 71 0.07 -1.75 -8.04
CA CYS A 71 0.86 -2.99 -7.98
C CYS A 71 2.11 -2.99 -7.09
N ASP A 72 2.40 -1.90 -6.35
CA ASP A 72 3.53 -1.84 -5.41
C ASP A 72 3.21 -0.88 -4.26
N LEU A 73 2.01 -1.01 -3.70
CA LEU A 73 1.66 -0.26 -2.50
C LEU A 73 2.39 -0.85 -1.29
N LYS A 74 3.07 0.04 -0.58
CA LYS A 74 3.80 -0.18 0.66
C LYS A 74 4.02 1.18 1.35
N PRO A 75 4.30 1.23 2.66
CA PRO A 75 4.45 2.50 3.38
C PRO A 75 5.49 3.46 2.76
N GLU A 76 6.56 2.94 2.16
CA GLU A 76 7.59 3.73 1.45
C GLU A 76 7.05 4.48 0.23
N ASN A 77 6.00 3.95 -0.41
CA ASN A 77 5.37 4.55 -1.59
C ASN A 77 4.15 5.43 -1.21
N VAL A 78 3.96 5.70 0.08
CA VAL A 78 2.93 6.59 0.63
C VAL A 78 3.63 7.81 1.24
N LEU A 79 3.72 8.87 0.47
CA LEU A 79 4.42 10.10 0.87
C LEU A 79 3.54 11.03 1.69
N LEU A 80 4.17 11.83 2.54
CA LEU A 80 3.53 12.77 3.45
C LEU A 80 3.90 14.20 3.07
N ALA A 81 2.91 15.08 2.95
CA ALA A 81 3.14 16.48 2.57
C ALA A 81 3.83 17.33 3.66
N SER A 82 3.74 16.92 4.92
CA SER A 82 4.32 17.64 6.07
C SER A 82 4.66 16.68 7.22
N ALA A 83 5.31 17.22 8.26
CA ALA A 83 5.57 16.54 9.52
C ALA A 83 4.36 16.57 10.49
N ASP A 84 3.22 17.12 10.06
CA ASP A 84 2.06 17.26 10.93
C ASP A 84 1.50 15.87 11.29
N PRO A 85 0.84 15.71 12.45
CA PRO A 85 0.23 14.43 12.82
C PRO A 85 -0.82 13.92 11.84
N PHE A 86 -1.45 14.82 11.08
CA PHE A 86 -2.49 14.53 10.09
C PHE A 86 -2.12 15.12 8.72
N PRO A 87 -1.08 14.60 8.05
CA PRO A 87 -0.60 15.17 6.80
C PRO A 87 -1.45 14.73 5.60
N GLN A 88 -1.39 15.49 4.50
CA GLN A 88 -1.90 15.02 3.22
C GLN A 88 -1.02 13.85 2.73
N VAL A 89 -1.66 12.73 2.41
CA VAL A 89 -1.01 11.54 1.83
C VAL A 89 -0.96 11.67 0.31
N LYS A 90 0.14 11.23 -0.31
CA LYS A 90 0.27 11.08 -1.77
C LYS A 90 0.91 9.75 -2.16
N LEU A 91 0.25 9.02 -3.05
CA LEU A 91 0.82 7.81 -3.65
C LEU A 91 1.90 8.17 -4.67
N CYS A 92 3.03 7.47 -4.64
CA CYS A 92 4.14 7.64 -5.57
C CYS A 92 4.65 6.29 -6.11
N ASP A 93 5.65 6.36 -6.99
CA ASP A 93 6.29 5.20 -7.63
C ASP A 93 5.31 4.30 -8.42
N PHE A 94 4.94 4.79 -9.60
CA PHE A 94 4.11 4.07 -10.56
C PHE A 94 4.93 3.14 -11.47
N GLY A 95 6.18 2.80 -11.14
CA GLY A 95 7.05 1.96 -11.99
C GLY A 95 6.48 0.57 -12.27
N PHE A 96 5.67 0.05 -11.34
CA PHE A 96 4.96 -1.23 -11.48
C PHE A 96 3.49 -1.10 -11.87
N ALA A 97 2.99 0.12 -12.06
CA ALA A 97 1.58 0.34 -12.35
C ALA A 97 1.15 -0.32 -13.66
N ARG A 98 -0.13 -0.69 -13.74
CA ARG A 98 -0.74 -1.38 -14.88
C ARG A 98 -2.07 -0.75 -15.24
N ILE A 99 -2.36 -0.68 -16.54
CA ILE A 99 -3.67 -0.27 -17.06
C ILE A 99 -4.45 -1.53 -17.45
N ILE A 100 -5.56 -1.79 -16.75
CA ILE A 100 -6.45 -2.92 -17.04
C ILE A 100 -7.08 -2.71 -18.42
N GLY A 101 -7.00 -3.75 -19.27
CA GLY A 101 -7.59 -3.75 -20.62
C GLY A 101 -6.62 -3.41 -21.74
N GLU A 102 -5.38 -3.01 -21.45
CA GLU A 102 -4.35 -2.87 -22.48
C GLU A 102 -3.79 -4.23 -22.92
N LYS A 103 -3.52 -4.40 -24.22
CA LYS A 103 -2.94 -5.64 -24.80
C LYS A 103 -1.56 -5.98 -24.22
N SER A 104 -0.87 -5.00 -23.63
CA SER A 104 0.45 -5.10 -22.98
C SER A 104 0.37 -5.57 -21.53
N PHE A 105 -0.81 -5.99 -21.04
CA PHE A 105 -1.02 -6.48 -19.68
C PHE A 105 -0.18 -7.73 -19.40
N ARG A 106 1.07 -7.51 -19.01
CA ARG A 106 2.04 -8.54 -18.72
C ARG A 106 1.66 -9.23 -17.41
N ARG A 107 1.61 -10.56 -17.44
CA ARG A 107 1.35 -11.40 -16.28
C ARG A 107 2.58 -11.58 -15.34
N SER A 108 3.61 -10.76 -15.50
CA SER A 108 4.87 -10.86 -14.75
C SER A 108 4.68 -10.46 -13.29
N VAL A 109 5.08 -11.31 -12.35
CA VAL A 109 5.12 -11.00 -10.91
C VAL A 109 5.97 -9.74 -10.71
N VAL A 110 5.35 -8.72 -10.12
CA VAL A 110 5.96 -7.42 -9.80
C VAL A 110 5.44 -6.95 -8.45
N GLY A 111 6.19 -6.07 -7.81
CA GLY A 111 5.90 -5.54 -6.48
C GLY A 111 6.80 -6.15 -5.40
N THR A 112 6.64 -5.65 -4.19
CA THR A 112 7.45 -6.04 -3.03
C THR A 112 6.87 -7.30 -2.38
N PRO A 113 7.64 -8.40 -2.21
CA PRO A 113 7.12 -9.73 -1.82
C PRO A 113 6.14 -9.74 -0.64
N ALA A 114 6.46 -9.02 0.44
CA ALA A 114 5.63 -8.97 1.64
C ALA A 114 4.27 -8.26 1.45
N TYR A 115 4.04 -7.60 0.33
CA TYR A 115 2.79 -6.90 0.01
C TYR A 115 2.04 -7.55 -1.16
N LEU A 116 2.53 -8.68 -1.69
CA LEU A 116 1.92 -9.38 -2.82
C LEU A 116 0.68 -10.14 -2.41
N ALA A 117 -0.36 -10.05 -3.23
CA ALA A 117 -1.59 -10.83 -3.06
C ALA A 117 -1.40 -12.28 -3.57
N PRO A 118 -2.11 -13.27 -3.00
CA PRO A 118 -1.99 -14.68 -3.37
C PRO A 118 -2.34 -14.96 -4.83
N GLU A 119 -3.26 -14.20 -5.44
CA GLU A 119 -3.62 -14.34 -6.85
C GLU A 119 -2.48 -13.96 -7.82
N VAL A 120 -1.53 -13.12 -7.39
CA VAL A 120 -0.32 -12.78 -8.14
C VAL A 120 0.58 -14.00 -8.25
N LEU A 121 0.80 -14.69 -7.12
CA LEU A 121 1.59 -15.93 -7.04
C LEU A 121 0.96 -17.05 -7.86
N ARG A 122 -0.38 -17.11 -7.91
CA ARG A 122 -1.14 -18.09 -8.69
C ARG A 122 -1.30 -17.73 -10.16
N ASN A 123 -0.71 -16.61 -10.61
CA ASN A 123 -0.76 -16.13 -11.99
C ASN A 123 -2.19 -15.98 -12.55
N LYS A 124 -3.17 -15.67 -11.68
CA LYS A 124 -4.59 -15.54 -12.04
C LYS A 124 -4.93 -14.20 -12.71
N GLY A 125 -3.91 -13.39 -13.02
CA GLY A 125 -4.02 -12.08 -13.64
C GLY A 125 -4.09 -10.96 -12.61
N TYR A 126 -3.69 -9.76 -13.01
CA TYR A 126 -3.75 -8.56 -12.16
C TYR A 126 -5.15 -7.96 -12.24
N ASN A 127 -5.63 -7.43 -11.13
CA ASN A 127 -6.90 -6.72 -11.06
C ASN A 127 -6.76 -5.65 -9.96
N ARG A 128 -7.86 -4.98 -9.63
CA ARG A 128 -7.90 -3.95 -8.59
C ARG A 128 -7.74 -4.49 -7.16
N SER A 129 -8.03 -5.78 -6.92
CA SER A 129 -7.93 -6.37 -5.56
C SER A 129 -6.50 -6.49 -5.06
N LEU A 130 -5.52 -6.44 -5.95
CA LEU A 130 -4.10 -6.43 -5.58
C LEU A 130 -3.74 -5.27 -4.67
N ASP A 131 -4.12 -4.06 -5.07
CA ASP A 131 -3.86 -2.86 -4.26
C ASP A 131 -4.61 -2.94 -2.92
N MET A 132 -5.79 -3.58 -2.89
CA MET A 132 -6.56 -3.75 -1.66
C MET A 132 -5.90 -4.73 -0.68
N TRP A 133 -5.28 -5.79 -1.18
CA TRP A 133 -4.46 -6.69 -0.37
C TRP A 133 -3.29 -5.93 0.25
N SER A 134 -2.56 -5.16 -0.55
CA SER A 134 -1.43 -4.36 -0.07
C SER A 134 -1.86 -3.33 0.98
N VAL A 135 -3.03 -2.70 0.83
CA VAL A 135 -3.62 -1.82 1.87
C VAL A 135 -3.85 -2.60 3.17
N GLY A 136 -4.33 -3.84 3.11
CA GLY A 136 -4.47 -4.72 4.26
C GLY A 136 -3.16 -4.92 5.02
N VAL A 137 -2.06 -5.19 4.29
CA VAL A 137 -0.72 -5.32 4.88
C VAL A 137 -0.24 -3.99 5.46
N ILE A 138 -0.48 -2.86 4.79
CA ILE A 138 -0.14 -1.52 5.31
C ILE A 138 -0.89 -1.25 6.63
N ILE A 139 -2.18 -1.57 6.73
CA ILE A 139 -2.95 -1.45 7.98
C ILE A 139 -2.29 -2.28 9.07
N TYR A 140 -1.98 -3.55 8.78
CA TYR A 140 -1.34 -4.45 9.73
C TYR A 140 -0.02 -3.85 10.24
N VAL A 141 0.90 -3.49 9.34
CA VAL A 141 2.22 -2.94 9.70
C VAL A 141 2.08 -1.62 10.47
N SER A 142 1.11 -0.79 10.10
CA SER A 142 0.85 0.48 10.79
C SER A 142 0.43 0.28 12.24
N LEU A 143 -0.44 -0.70 12.49
CA LEU A 143 -1.02 -0.94 13.82
C LEU A 143 -0.13 -1.80 14.72
N SER A 144 0.68 -2.68 14.14
CA SER A 144 1.50 -3.64 14.89
C SER A 144 2.98 -3.27 14.96
N GLY A 145 3.48 -2.54 13.97
CA GLY A 145 4.91 -2.30 13.76
C GLY A 145 5.67 -3.49 13.17
N THR A 146 4.97 -4.57 12.82
CA THR A 146 5.57 -5.81 12.30
C THR A 146 4.87 -6.28 11.03
N PHE A 147 5.47 -7.21 10.30
CA PHE A 147 4.80 -7.90 9.20
C PHE A 147 3.87 -9.01 9.73
N PRO A 148 2.82 -9.37 8.98
CA PRO A 148 1.86 -10.36 9.43
C PRO A 148 2.28 -11.81 9.17
N PHE A 149 3.50 -12.02 8.68
CA PHE A 149 4.04 -13.32 8.29
C PHE A 149 5.16 -13.74 9.24
N ASN A 150 5.26 -15.04 9.50
CA ASN A 150 6.31 -15.68 10.27
C ASN A 150 7.62 -15.66 9.47
N GLU A 151 8.70 -15.18 10.07
CA GLU A 151 10.03 -15.13 9.43
C GLU A 151 10.67 -16.52 9.28
N ASP A 152 10.25 -17.49 10.10
CA ASP A 152 10.76 -18.86 10.07
C ASP A 152 10.08 -19.74 9.00
N GLU A 153 9.05 -19.22 8.32
CA GLU A 153 8.27 -19.93 7.31
C GLU A 153 8.38 -19.25 5.95
N ASP A 154 8.16 -20.01 4.87
CA ASP A 154 8.16 -19.45 3.52
C ASP A 154 7.01 -18.44 3.37
N ILE A 155 7.36 -17.19 3.08
CA ILE A 155 6.39 -16.10 2.91
C ILE A 155 5.43 -16.36 1.76
N HIS A 156 5.85 -17.08 0.71
CA HIS A 156 4.98 -17.43 -0.40
C HIS A 156 3.86 -18.38 0.03
N ASP A 157 4.18 -19.38 0.86
CA ASP A 157 3.18 -20.31 1.39
C ASP A 157 2.20 -19.59 2.32
N GLN A 158 2.71 -18.69 3.17
CA GLN A 158 1.87 -17.92 4.08
C GLN A 158 0.94 -16.95 3.34
N ILE A 159 1.44 -16.23 2.34
CA ILE A 159 0.63 -15.38 1.47
C ILE A 159 -0.42 -16.23 0.75
N GLN A 160 -0.04 -17.37 0.18
CA GLN A 160 -0.94 -18.26 -0.55
C GLN A 160 -2.10 -18.76 0.31
N ASN A 161 -1.82 -19.06 1.58
CA ASN A 161 -2.79 -19.55 2.55
C ASN A 161 -3.52 -18.43 3.31
N ALA A 162 -3.18 -17.16 3.07
CA ALA A 162 -3.64 -16.03 3.88
C ALA A 162 -3.40 -16.24 5.39
N ALA A 163 -2.28 -16.88 5.74
CA ALA A 163 -1.91 -17.27 7.08
C ALA A 163 -1.30 -16.09 7.85
N PHE A 164 -2.12 -15.09 8.15
CA PHE A 164 -1.71 -13.92 8.93
C PHE A 164 -1.65 -14.23 10.43
N MET A 165 -0.64 -13.73 11.11
CA MET A 165 -0.48 -13.88 12.56
C MET A 165 -1.02 -12.67 13.31
N TYR A 166 -1.69 -12.88 14.45
CA TYR A 166 -2.17 -11.81 15.33
C TYR A 166 -1.77 -12.11 16.78
N PRO A 167 -0.49 -11.93 17.14
CA PRO A 167 -0.02 -12.21 18.49
C PRO A 167 -0.75 -11.34 19.52
N PRO A 168 -1.02 -11.84 20.75
CA PRO A 168 -1.75 -11.09 21.77
C PRO A 168 -1.25 -9.67 22.03
N ASN A 169 0.06 -9.43 21.91
CA ASN A 169 0.64 -8.10 21.90
C ASN A 169 1.15 -7.80 20.49
N PRO A 170 0.80 -6.67 19.85
CA PRO A 170 -0.03 -5.58 20.35
C PRO A 170 -1.55 -5.75 20.17
N TRP A 171 -2.01 -6.84 19.56
CA TRP A 171 -3.39 -6.95 19.05
C TRP A 171 -4.50 -6.94 20.11
N LYS A 172 -4.20 -7.27 21.38
CA LYS A 172 -5.16 -7.10 22.49
C LYS A 172 -5.44 -5.65 22.85
N GLU A 173 -4.53 -4.74 22.52
CA GLU A 173 -4.67 -3.31 22.82
C GLU A 173 -5.37 -2.54 21.69
N ILE A 174 -5.48 -3.16 20.50
CA ILE A 174 -6.09 -2.53 19.33
C ILE A 174 -7.60 -2.73 19.41
N SER A 175 -8.38 -1.66 19.29
CA SER A 175 -9.81 -1.68 19.55
C SER A 175 -10.57 -2.49 18.49
N HIS A 176 -11.34 -3.50 18.91
CA HIS A 176 -12.21 -4.24 17.98
C HIS A 176 -13.43 -3.43 17.49
N GLU A 177 -13.63 -2.21 18.02
CA GLU A 177 -14.77 -1.34 17.68
C GLU A 177 -14.60 -0.63 16.33
N ASP A 178 -13.37 -0.53 15.80
CA ASP A 178 -13.08 0.00 14.46
C ASP A 178 -13.34 -1.04 13.35
N VAL A 179 -14.55 -1.58 13.35
CA VAL A 179 -15.04 -2.63 12.43
C VAL A 179 -14.73 -2.31 10.96
N ASP A 180 -14.77 -1.03 10.57
CA ASP A 180 -14.46 -0.59 9.20
C ASP A 180 -13.01 -0.86 8.77
N LEU A 181 -12.02 -0.70 9.68
CA LEU A 181 -10.61 -0.98 9.40
C LEU A 181 -10.34 -2.49 9.43
N TYR A 182 -10.89 -3.19 10.41
CA TYR A 182 -10.74 -4.64 10.55
C TYR A 182 -11.32 -5.40 9.36
N ASN A 183 -12.43 -4.91 8.79
CA ASN A 183 -13.04 -5.51 7.59
C ASN A 183 -12.20 -5.34 6.32
N ILE A 184 -11.25 -4.39 6.29
CA ILE A 184 -10.34 -4.19 5.14
C ILE A 184 -9.11 -5.09 5.26
N ILE A 185 -8.78 -5.55 6.47
CA ILE A 185 -7.75 -6.56 6.66
C ILE A 185 -8.22 -7.86 5.99
N PRO A 186 -7.43 -8.50 5.10
CA PRO A 186 -7.87 -9.63 4.27
C PRO A 186 -8.41 -10.86 5.05
N ILE A 187 -8.30 -10.88 6.38
CA ILE A 187 -8.91 -11.88 7.28
C ILE A 187 -10.43 -11.98 7.17
N SER A 188 -11.13 -10.90 6.78
CA SER A 188 -12.60 -10.87 6.66
C SER A 188 -13.13 -11.55 5.39
N TRP A 189 -12.24 -11.90 4.45
CA TRP A 189 -12.61 -12.49 3.16
C TRP A 189 -12.48 -14.03 3.14
N GLY A 190 -12.11 -14.62 4.27
CA GLY A 190 -11.78 -16.05 4.41
C GLY A 190 -12.31 -16.73 5.67
N ALA A 191 -13.33 -16.17 6.33
CA ALA A 191 -14.09 -16.83 7.40
C ALA A 191 -15.55 -17.02 6.99
#